data_AF-A0A6C0AQF9-F1
#
_entry.id   AF-A0A6C0AQF9-F1
#
_cell.length_a   1.000
_cell.length_b   1.000
_cell.length_c   1.000
_cell.angle_alpha   90.00
_cell.angle_beta   90.00
_cell.angle_gamma   90.00
#
_symmetry.space_group_name_H-M   'P 1'
#
loop_
_entity.id
_entity.type
_entity.pdbx_description
1 polymer ?
#
loop_
_entity_poly.entity_id
_entity_poly.type
_entity_poly.pdbx_seq_one_letter_code
_entity_poly.pdbx_strand_id
1 'polypeptide(L)'
;MPIKRFTKDFLYQVCNEYNITLLRQYEDNELGAQKFIDFICIKCNKNTSKRFEFILKYNPTCHDCSCLEKGNKAKNTMLLKYGVKNISQLDEIKNKKKETTLKNYGVEHNSQCQEIKDKKIKTCLKNNGVEHPQQSKETRNKSKKTCLLNFGVEHPTQNQELMEKVLKNCYKPKIFIFPSENKIKCQGYEPFALEELIKNTDENDIITGCKNVPIIWYNDDTCKKHRHYVDIFIPSQNKCIEVKSTWTIQNKSGNIFEKQNAAKDLGYKYEIWVYDNKGNKVDLIE
;
A
#
# COMPACT_ATOMS: atom_id res chain seq x y z
N MET A 1 24.28 7.31 40.75
CA MET A 1 24.11 5.96 40.15
C MET A 1 25.48 5.49 39.69
N PRO A 2 25.94 4.30 40.09
CA PRO A 2 27.25 3.80 39.66
C PRO A 2 27.31 3.71 38.14
N ILE A 3 28.48 4.01 37.57
CA ILE A 3 28.75 3.90 36.13
C ILE A 3 28.60 2.41 35.77
N LYS A 4 27.47 2.03 35.16
CA LYS A 4 27.27 0.66 34.69
C LYS A 4 28.26 0.42 33.55
N ARG A 5 29.27 -0.41 33.79
CA ARG A 5 30.19 -0.88 32.77
C ARG A 5 29.41 -1.78 31.81
N PHE A 6 29.45 -1.48 30.52
CA PHE A 6 28.79 -2.28 29.50
C PHE A 6 29.69 -3.48 29.18
N THR A 7 29.48 -4.59 29.88
CA THR A 7 30.21 -5.86 29.70
C THR A 7 29.31 -6.92 29.08
N LYS A 8 29.92 -8.01 28.62
CA LYS A 8 29.30 -9.21 28.06
C LYS A 8 28.36 -9.84 29.08
N ASP A 9 28.82 -10.01 30.31
CA ASP A 9 27.99 -10.53 31.41
C ASP A 9 26.75 -9.67 31.65
N PHE A 10 26.93 -8.34 31.64
CA PHE A 10 25.81 -7.42 31.80
C PHE A 10 24.84 -7.50 30.61
N LEU A 11 25.33 -7.67 29.38
CA LEU A 11 24.49 -7.90 28.22
C LEU A 11 23.67 -9.20 28.36
N TYR A 12 24.28 -10.31 28.78
CA TYR A 12 23.56 -11.56 28.99
C TYR A 12 22.51 -11.47 30.11
N GLN A 13 22.81 -10.76 31.20
CA GLN A 13 21.83 -10.49 32.25
C GLN A 13 20.61 -9.75 31.69
N VAL A 14 20.83 -8.69 30.92
CA VAL A 14 19.76 -7.93 30.26
C VAL A 14 18.99 -8.81 29.28
N CYS A 15 19.68 -9.68 28.53
CA CYS A 15 19.01 -10.60 27.62
C CYS A 15 18.07 -11.56 28.35
N ASN A 16 18.47 -12.08 29.51
CA ASN A 16 17.63 -12.95 30.33
C ASN A 16 16.43 -12.20 30.93
N GLU A 17 16.64 -10.98 31.42
CA GLU A 17 15.59 -10.13 32.02
C GLU A 17 14.47 -9.81 31.03
N TYR A 18 14.82 -9.46 29.78
CA TYR A 18 13.85 -9.05 28.76
C TYR A 18 13.56 -10.13 27.71
N ASN A 19 14.04 -11.36 27.92
CA ASN A 19 13.90 -12.48 26.97
C ASN A 19 14.37 -12.11 25.54
N ILE A 20 15.58 -11.56 25.43
CA ILE A 20 16.18 -11.12 24.17
C ILE A 20 16.97 -12.28 23.55
N THR A 21 16.69 -12.58 22.28
CA THR A 21 17.52 -13.49 21.48
C THR A 21 18.53 -12.70 20.66
N LEU A 22 19.83 -12.85 20.95
CA LEU A 22 20.91 -12.21 20.21
C LEU A 22 21.13 -12.89 18.84
N LEU A 23 21.45 -12.09 17.82
CA LEU A 23 21.77 -12.59 16.47
C LEU A 23 23.23 -12.97 16.29
N ARG A 24 24.10 -12.53 17.20
CA ARG A 24 25.54 -12.85 17.23
C ARG A 24 26.08 -12.74 18.65
N GLN A 25 27.28 -13.28 18.85
CA GLN A 25 28.03 -13.13 20.09
C GLN A 25 28.77 -11.78 20.14
N TYR A 26 29.05 -11.31 21.36
CA TYR A 26 29.72 -10.03 21.64
C TYR A 26 30.86 -10.26 22.64
N GLU A 27 31.96 -9.54 22.45
CA GLU A 27 33.08 -9.48 23.40
C GLU A 27 33.14 -8.15 24.16
N ASP A 28 33.77 -8.14 25.34
CA ASP A 28 33.79 -6.97 26.24
C ASP A 28 34.39 -5.71 25.59
N ASN A 29 35.40 -5.87 24.74
CA ASN A 29 36.04 -4.76 24.04
C ASN A 29 35.15 -4.11 22.97
N GLU A 30 34.07 -4.79 22.55
CA GLU A 30 33.11 -4.25 21.57
C GLU A 30 31.96 -3.49 22.22
N LEU A 31 31.76 -3.65 23.54
CA LEU A 31 30.56 -3.21 24.23
C LEU A 31 30.71 -1.80 24.82
N GLY A 32 29.62 -1.06 24.72
CA GLY A 32 29.53 0.33 25.17
C GLY A 32 28.10 0.84 25.04
N ALA A 33 27.79 1.95 25.69
CA ALA A 33 26.45 2.56 25.66
C ALA A 33 25.90 2.74 24.23
N GLN A 34 26.76 3.21 23.34
CA GLN A 34 26.50 3.55 21.95
C GLN A 34 26.59 2.34 21.01
N LYS A 35 27.07 1.19 21.49
CA LYS A 35 27.20 -0.01 20.67
C LYS A 35 25.82 -0.50 20.27
N PHE A 36 25.66 -0.77 18.99
CA PHE A 36 24.48 -1.43 18.46
C PHE A 36 24.56 -2.93 18.75
N ILE A 37 23.50 -3.43 19.39
CA ILE A 37 23.28 -4.84 19.68
C ILE A 37 22.22 -5.35 18.71
N ASP A 38 22.55 -6.43 18.02
CA ASP A 38 21.75 -7.14 17.03
C ASP A 38 20.96 -8.27 17.72
N PHE A 39 19.64 -8.22 17.65
CA PHE A 39 18.75 -9.14 18.33
C PHE A 39 17.41 -9.31 17.60
N ILE A 40 16.62 -10.28 18.02
CA ILE A 40 15.25 -10.51 17.52
C ILE A 40 14.27 -9.63 18.31
N CYS A 41 13.53 -8.76 17.62
CA CYS A 41 12.52 -7.91 18.25
C CYS A 41 11.48 -8.74 19.01
N ILE A 42 11.31 -8.48 20.31
CA ILE A 42 10.39 -9.25 21.19
C ILE A 42 8.90 -9.12 20.84
N LYS A 43 8.53 -8.23 19.92
CA LYS A 43 7.13 -7.99 19.52
C LYS A 43 6.76 -8.52 18.15
N CYS A 44 7.68 -8.41 17.18
CA CYS A 44 7.39 -8.76 15.78
C CYS A 44 8.31 -9.85 15.23
N ASN A 45 9.23 -10.37 16.05
CA ASN A 45 10.18 -11.43 15.72
C ASN A 45 11.07 -11.14 14.51
N LYS A 46 11.21 -9.86 14.14
CA LYS A 46 12.12 -9.43 13.08
C LYS A 46 13.50 -9.12 13.66
N ASN A 47 14.53 -9.47 12.88
CA ASN A 47 15.90 -9.08 13.17
C ASN A 47 16.02 -7.56 13.21
N THR A 48 16.66 -7.02 14.25
CA THR A 48 16.81 -5.59 14.44
C THR A 48 18.12 -5.31 15.17
N SER A 49 18.51 -4.03 15.18
CA SER A 49 19.62 -3.56 15.98
C SER A 49 19.21 -2.34 16.80
N LYS A 50 19.76 -2.20 18.01
CA LYS A 50 19.53 -1.02 18.87
C LYS A 50 20.76 -0.74 19.73
N ARG A 51 21.02 0.53 20.01
CA ARG A 51 22.04 0.94 20.98
C ARG A 51 21.80 0.29 22.34
N PHE A 52 22.86 -0.21 22.96
CA PHE A 52 22.78 -0.93 24.23
C PHE A 52 22.12 -0.07 25.32
N GLU A 53 22.49 1.20 25.45
CA GLU A 53 21.83 2.09 26.42
C GLU A 53 20.33 2.30 26.16
N PHE A 54 19.88 2.21 24.91
CA PHE A 54 18.47 2.33 24.56
C PHE A 54 17.71 1.04 24.83
N ILE A 55 18.36 -0.12 24.86
CA ILE A 55 17.78 -1.37 25.35
C ILE A 55 17.51 -1.27 26.87
N LEU A 56 18.38 -0.58 27.61
CA LEU A 56 18.20 -0.37 29.05
C LEU A 56 17.10 0.65 29.37
N LYS A 57 16.94 1.67 28.52
CA LYS A 57 15.98 2.77 28.72
C LYS A 57 14.58 2.48 28.17
N TYR A 58 14.50 1.61 27.16
CA TYR A 58 13.28 1.31 26.43
C TYR A 58 13.19 -0.19 26.13
N ASN A 59 11.98 -0.73 25.99
CA ASN A 59 11.78 -2.12 25.62
C ASN A 59 12.66 -2.56 24.42
N PRO A 60 13.20 -3.79 24.41
CA PRO A 60 14.01 -4.32 23.31
C PRO A 60 13.15 -4.69 22.11
N THR A 61 12.61 -3.67 21.48
CA THR A 61 11.78 -3.75 20.27
C THR A 61 12.49 -3.08 19.11
N CYS A 62 12.15 -3.44 17.87
CA CYS A 62 12.64 -2.71 16.71
C CYS A 62 12.14 -1.26 16.70
N HIS A 63 12.78 -0.42 15.88
CA HIS A 63 12.39 0.98 15.70
C HIS A 63 10.88 1.13 15.43
N ASP A 64 10.34 0.33 14.50
CA ASP A 64 8.95 0.44 14.07
C ASP A 64 7.96 0.09 15.18
N CYS A 65 8.22 -0.99 15.93
CA CYS A 65 7.40 -1.37 17.08
C CYS A 65 7.44 -0.29 18.17
N SER A 66 8.61 0.27 18.47
CA SER A 66 8.75 1.34 19.45
C SER A 66 8.02 2.62 19.01
N CYS A 67 8.13 2.99 17.73
CA CYS A 67 7.44 4.14 17.16
C CYS A 67 5.92 3.95 17.16
N LEU A 68 5.43 2.74 16.86
CA LEU A 68 4.01 2.42 16.92
C LEU A 68 3.43 2.59 18.34
N GLU A 69 4.13 2.07 19.35
CA GLU A 69 3.72 2.23 20.75
C GLU A 69 3.69 3.69 21.18
N LYS A 70 4.74 4.45 20.86
CA LYS A 70 4.79 5.90 21.13
C LYS A 70 3.62 6.63 20.48
N GLY A 71 3.33 6.31 19.21
CA GLY A 71 2.19 6.86 18.48
C GLY A 71 0.85 6.52 19.12
N ASN A 72 0.65 5.28 19.57
CA ASN A 72 -0.58 4.86 20.25
C ASN A 72 -0.75 5.53 21.61
N LYS A 73 0.34 5.66 22.39
CA LYS A 73 0.32 6.40 23.65
C LYS A 73 -0.09 7.86 23.43
N ALA A 74 0.50 8.52 22.44
CA ALA A 74 0.14 9.90 22.09
C ALA A 74 -1.34 10.03 21.67
N LYS A 75 -1.85 9.11 20.84
CA LYS A 75 -3.27 9.06 20.43
C LYS A 75 -4.21 8.87 21.63
N ASN A 76 -3.88 7.95 22.54
CA ASN A 76 -4.69 7.68 23.73
C ASN A 76 -4.70 8.89 24.67
N THR A 77 -3.56 9.54 24.88
CA THR A 77 -3.51 10.77 25.68
C THR A 77 -4.37 11.87 25.05
N MET A 78 -4.32 12.03 23.73
CA MET A 78 -5.16 13.00 23.03
C MET A 78 -6.65 12.69 23.20
N LEU A 79 -7.02 11.41 23.08
CA LEU A 79 -8.40 10.94 23.24
C LEU A 79 -8.91 11.20 24.66
N LEU A 80 -8.11 10.88 25.69
CA LEU A 80 -8.47 11.09 27.09
C LEU A 80 -8.60 12.58 27.44
N LYS A 81 -7.74 13.44 26.90
CA LYS A 81 -7.71 14.87 27.23
C LYS A 81 -8.71 15.71 26.43
N TYR A 82 -8.95 15.36 25.17
CA TYR A 82 -9.65 16.22 24.21
C TYR A 82 -10.75 15.49 23.42
N GLY A 83 -11.01 14.21 23.70
CA GLY A 83 -12.03 13.43 22.99
C GLY A 83 -11.70 13.12 21.52
N VAL A 84 -10.52 13.54 21.03
CA VAL A 84 -10.10 13.38 19.63
C VAL A 84 -8.78 12.63 19.53
N LYS A 85 -8.52 11.96 18.39
CA LYS A 85 -7.25 11.20 18.20
C LYS A 85 -6.09 12.11 17.78
N ASN A 86 -6.39 13.31 17.29
CA ASN A 86 -5.43 14.32 16.88
C ASN A 86 -5.99 15.71 17.18
N ILE A 87 -5.20 16.57 17.82
CA ILE A 87 -5.58 17.93 18.19
C ILE A 87 -6.05 18.77 16.99
N SER A 88 -5.53 18.47 15.80
CA SER A 88 -5.90 19.14 14.54
C SER A 88 -7.33 18.80 14.07
N GLN A 89 -8.01 17.86 14.73
CA GLN A 89 -9.42 17.55 14.48
C GLN A 89 -10.36 18.56 15.15
N LEU A 90 -9.90 19.25 16.21
CA LEU A 90 -10.69 20.28 16.88
C LEU A 90 -10.87 21.49 15.95
N ASP A 91 -12.11 21.96 15.84
CA ASP A 91 -12.45 23.06 14.94
C ASP A 91 -11.78 24.37 15.33
N GLU A 92 -11.61 24.64 16.63
CA GLU A 92 -10.84 25.78 17.13
C GLU A 92 -9.40 25.79 16.55
N ILE A 93 -8.74 24.63 16.53
CA ILE A 93 -7.38 24.48 16.03
C ILE A 93 -7.34 24.57 14.51
N LYS A 94 -8.35 24.05 13.81
CA LYS A 94 -8.48 24.22 12.36
C LYS A 94 -8.65 25.70 12.00
N ASN A 95 -9.52 26.42 12.71
CA ASN A 95 -9.79 27.83 12.46
C ASN A 95 -8.57 28.70 12.75
N LYS A 96 -7.88 28.48 13.89
CA LYS A 96 -6.62 29.17 14.20
C LYS A 96 -5.54 28.99 13.11
N LYS A 97 -5.43 27.78 12.54
CA LYS A 97 -4.52 27.52 11.41
C LYS A 97 -4.93 28.29 10.15
N LYS A 98 -6.23 28.31 9.82
CA LYS A 98 -6.77 29.06 8.68
C LYS A 98 -6.52 30.56 8.85
N GLU A 99 -6.88 31.13 10.01
CA GLU A 99 -6.68 32.54 10.35
C GLU A 99 -5.21 32.94 10.25
N THR A 100 -4.30 32.12 10.81
CA THR A 100 -2.86 32.38 10.73
C THR A 100 -2.36 32.36 9.28
N THR A 101 -2.85 31.42 8.47
CA THR A 101 -2.46 31.31 7.06
C THR A 101 -3.00 32.49 6.25
N LEU A 102 -4.26 32.88 6.51
CA LEU A 102 -4.89 34.04 5.89
C LEU A 102 -4.17 35.33 6.24
N LYS A 103 -3.81 35.51 7.52
CA LYS A 103 -3.04 36.67 8.00
C LYS A 103 -1.67 36.77 7.32
N ASN A 104 -0.97 35.64 7.18
CA ASN A 104 0.40 35.65 6.66
C ASN A 104 0.48 35.68 5.13
N TYR A 105 -0.49 35.09 4.43
CA TYR A 105 -0.40 34.82 2.99
C TYR A 105 -1.63 35.25 2.20
N GLY A 106 -2.68 35.78 2.84
CA GLY A 106 -3.93 36.19 2.17
C GLY A 106 -4.74 35.02 1.58
N VAL A 107 -4.37 33.78 1.89
CA VAL A 107 -5.01 32.56 1.37
C VAL A 107 -5.37 31.60 2.50
N GLU A 108 -6.40 30.78 2.30
CA GLU A 108 -6.86 29.82 3.32
C GLU A 108 -5.86 28.67 3.54
N HIS A 109 -5.14 28.31 2.47
CA HIS A 109 -4.14 27.24 2.49
C HIS A 109 -2.81 27.71 1.91
N ASN A 110 -1.72 27.45 2.63
CA ASN A 110 -0.38 27.86 2.23
C ASN A 110 0.04 27.29 0.85
N SER A 111 -0.54 26.16 0.43
CA SER A 111 -0.30 25.56 -0.87
C SER A 111 -0.87 26.38 -2.03
N GLN A 112 -1.81 27.28 -1.77
CA GLN A 112 -2.40 28.19 -2.76
C GLN A 112 -1.50 29.40 -3.01
N CYS A 113 -0.71 29.82 -2.01
CA CYS A 113 0.20 30.95 -2.09
C CYS A 113 1.24 30.75 -3.20
N GLN A 114 1.30 31.70 -4.14
CA GLN A 114 2.18 31.62 -5.30
C GLN A 114 3.67 31.61 -4.88
N GLU A 115 4.06 32.43 -3.91
CA GLU A 115 5.43 32.45 -3.39
C GLU A 115 5.89 31.06 -2.90
N ILE A 116 5.00 30.32 -2.24
CA ILE A 116 5.28 28.96 -1.76
C ILE A 116 5.39 27.97 -2.92
N LYS A 117 4.55 28.09 -3.96
CA LYS A 117 4.67 27.29 -5.19
C LYS A 117 6.00 27.55 -5.88
N ASP A 118 6.39 28.81 -6.02
CA ASP A 118 7.64 29.19 -6.68
C ASP A 118 8.86 28.70 -5.89
N LYS A 119 8.83 28.77 -4.54
CA LYS A 119 9.88 28.19 -3.69
C LYS A 119 10.02 26.67 -3.88
N LYS A 120 8.91 25.95 -4.03
CA LYS A 120 8.92 24.49 -4.32
C LYS A 120 9.56 24.21 -5.68
N ILE A 121 9.16 24.96 -6.71
CA ILE A 121 9.70 24.83 -8.08
C ILE A 121 11.20 25.14 -8.09
N LYS A 122 11.63 26.27 -7.50
CA LYS A 122 13.05 26.65 -7.39
C LYS A 122 13.89 25.57 -6.71
N THR A 123 13.38 24.99 -5.62
CA THR A 123 14.07 23.90 -4.92
C THR A 123 14.15 22.65 -5.80
N CYS A 124 13.09 22.33 -6.55
CA CYS A 124 13.09 21.18 -7.44
C CYS A 124 14.04 21.36 -8.63
N LEU A 125 14.07 22.56 -9.23
CA LEU A 125 15.01 22.93 -10.29
C LEU A 125 16.45 22.82 -9.80
N LYS A 126 16.74 23.35 -8.61
CA LYS A 126 18.08 23.26 -8.01
C LYS A 126 18.53 21.81 -7.79
N ASN A 127 17.64 20.95 -7.29
CA ASN A 127 18.01 19.60 -6.88
C ASN A 127 17.92 18.57 -8.01
N ASN A 128 17.01 18.75 -8.97
CA ASN A 128 16.67 17.75 -9.98
C ASN A 128 16.67 18.31 -11.42
N GLY A 129 16.91 19.61 -11.63
CA GLY A 129 16.87 20.25 -12.96
C GLY A 129 15.48 20.35 -13.59
N VAL A 130 14.42 20.04 -12.85
CA VAL A 130 13.03 20.02 -13.32
C VAL A 130 12.10 20.69 -12.31
N GLU A 131 10.93 21.14 -12.74
CA GLU A 131 9.98 21.84 -11.86
C GLU A 131 9.28 20.89 -10.88
N HIS A 132 9.13 19.62 -11.28
CA HIS A 132 8.49 18.59 -10.47
C HIS A 132 9.36 17.34 -10.37
N PRO A 133 9.53 16.74 -9.17
CA PRO A 133 10.48 15.64 -8.99
C PRO A 133 10.23 14.46 -9.93
N GLN A 134 8.97 14.14 -10.21
CA GLN A 134 8.60 13.01 -11.08
C GLN A 134 8.92 13.24 -12.57
N GLN A 135 9.23 14.47 -12.99
CA GLN A 135 9.75 14.72 -14.33
C GLN A 135 11.20 14.23 -14.46
N SER A 136 11.97 14.20 -13.36
CA SER A 136 13.34 13.69 -13.37
C SER A 136 13.37 12.19 -13.61
N LYS A 137 14.16 11.76 -14.61
CA LYS A 137 14.39 10.33 -14.89
C LYS A 137 15.11 9.66 -13.72
N GLU A 138 16.00 10.37 -13.04
CA GLU A 138 16.71 9.86 -11.86
C GLU A 138 15.75 9.55 -10.71
N THR A 139 14.85 10.48 -10.38
CA THR A 139 13.84 10.28 -9.34
C THR A 139 12.91 9.11 -9.67
N ARG A 140 12.48 9.01 -10.94
CA ARG A 140 11.67 7.87 -11.42
C ARG A 140 12.41 6.54 -11.28
N ASN A 141 13.68 6.48 -11.66
CA ASN A 141 14.50 5.27 -11.54
C ASN A 141 14.74 4.87 -10.07
N LYS A 142 14.98 5.84 -9.18
CA LYS A 142 15.09 5.60 -7.72
C LYS A 142 13.79 5.01 -7.15
N SER A 143 12.64 5.51 -7.60
CA SER A 143 11.33 4.96 -7.23
C SER A 143 11.18 3.51 -7.69
N LYS A 144 11.50 3.22 -8.96
CA LYS A 144 11.45 1.85 -9.51
C LYS A 144 12.37 0.89 -8.77
N LYS A 145 13.63 1.28 -8.51
CA LYS A 145 14.60 0.47 -7.77
C LYS A 145 14.10 0.13 -6.36
N THR A 146 13.52 1.10 -5.67
CA THR A 146 12.93 0.89 -4.34
C THR A 146 11.75 -0.08 -4.39
N CYS A 147 10.87 0.05 -5.40
CA CYS A 147 9.75 -0.86 -5.58
C CYS A 147 10.20 -2.28 -5.90
N LEU A 148 11.20 -2.44 -6.76
CA LEU A 148 11.79 -3.75 -7.08
C LEU A 148 12.40 -4.41 -5.83
N LEU A 149 13.16 -3.65 -5.04
CA LEU A 149 13.76 -4.16 -3.80
C LEU A 149 12.71 -4.63 -2.78
N ASN A 150 11.64 -3.85 -2.61
CA ASN A 150 10.66 -4.10 -1.56
C ASN A 150 9.54 -5.07 -1.99
N PHE A 151 9.19 -5.09 -3.28
CA PHE A 151 7.96 -5.74 -3.78
C PHE A 151 8.19 -6.62 -5.02
N GLY A 152 9.41 -6.67 -5.56
CA GLY A 152 9.73 -7.44 -6.78
C GLY A 152 9.13 -6.88 -8.07
N VAL A 153 8.53 -5.69 -8.04
CA VAL A 153 7.86 -5.06 -9.19
C VAL A 153 8.25 -3.59 -9.34
N GLU A 154 8.15 -3.02 -10.54
CA GLU A 154 8.57 -1.64 -10.79
C GLU A 154 7.60 -0.60 -10.22
N HIS A 155 6.32 -0.95 -10.13
CA HIS A 155 5.26 -0.07 -9.65
C HIS A 155 4.45 -0.74 -8.52
N PRO A 156 4.10 0.00 -7.44
CA PRO A 156 3.38 -0.59 -6.31
C PRO A 156 2.07 -1.30 -6.67
N THR A 157 1.30 -0.78 -7.63
CA THR A 157 0.03 -1.38 -8.07
C THR A 157 0.19 -2.68 -8.86
N GLN A 158 1.40 -2.99 -9.34
CA GLN A 158 1.70 -4.29 -9.94
C GLN A 158 1.86 -5.40 -8.89
N ASN A 159 1.99 -5.05 -7.61
CA ASN A 159 1.99 -6.01 -6.51
C ASN A 159 0.55 -6.24 -6.01
N GLN A 160 0.13 -7.51 -5.96
CA GLN A 160 -1.26 -7.87 -5.63
C GLN A 160 -1.71 -7.37 -4.25
N GLU A 161 -0.85 -7.44 -3.23
CA GLU A 161 -1.21 -7.04 -1.86
C GLU A 161 -1.41 -5.54 -1.74
N LEU A 162 -0.62 -4.76 -2.47
CA LEU A 162 -0.76 -3.31 -2.53
C LEU A 162 -1.97 -2.90 -3.35
N MET A 163 -2.22 -3.59 -4.48
CA MET A 163 -3.41 -3.35 -5.29
C MET A 163 -4.70 -3.60 -4.52
N GLU A 164 -4.78 -4.66 -3.72
CA GLU A 164 -5.93 -4.89 -2.83
C GLU A 164 -6.15 -3.75 -1.83
N LYS A 165 -5.07 -3.20 -1.25
CA LYS A 165 -5.17 -2.06 -0.32
C LYS A 165 -5.70 -0.82 -1.03
N VAL A 166 -5.33 -0.62 -2.30
CA VAL A 166 -5.88 0.45 -3.13
C VAL A 166 -7.37 0.22 -3.36
N LEU A 167 -7.77 -0.97 -3.79
CA LEU A 167 -9.18 -1.31 -4.08
C LEU A 167 -10.09 -1.23 -2.85
N LYS A 168 -9.59 -1.53 -1.65
CA LYS A 168 -10.36 -1.36 -0.39
C LYS A 168 -10.88 0.05 -0.16
N ASN A 169 -10.18 1.04 -0.68
CA ASN A 169 -10.54 2.46 -0.55
C ASN A 169 -11.23 3.00 -1.81
N CYS A 170 -11.66 2.13 -2.73
CA CYS A 170 -12.34 2.59 -3.92
C CYS A 170 -13.70 3.21 -3.59
N TYR A 171 -14.06 4.22 -4.38
CA TYR A 171 -15.29 4.96 -4.26
C TYR A 171 -16.50 4.11 -4.72
N LYS A 172 -17.60 4.17 -3.95
CA LYS A 172 -18.88 3.48 -4.26
C LYS A 172 -18.74 1.97 -4.53
N PRO A 173 -18.21 1.17 -3.59
CA PRO A 173 -18.22 -0.28 -3.73
C PRO A 173 -19.66 -0.80 -3.73
N LYS A 174 -19.95 -1.76 -4.61
CA LYS A 174 -21.18 -2.56 -4.58
C LYS A 174 -20.91 -3.82 -3.76
N ILE A 175 -21.93 -4.33 -3.06
CA ILE A 175 -21.85 -5.59 -2.34
C ILE A 175 -22.65 -6.61 -3.13
N PHE A 176 -22.01 -7.70 -3.51
CA PHE A 176 -22.66 -8.87 -4.08
C PHE A 176 -22.75 -9.97 -3.01
N ILE A 177 -23.90 -10.63 -2.92
CA ILE A 177 -24.18 -11.70 -1.96
C ILE A 177 -24.38 -12.98 -2.76
N PHE A 178 -23.50 -13.95 -2.54
CA PHE A 178 -23.62 -15.27 -3.14
C PHE A 178 -24.75 -16.09 -2.51
N PRO A 179 -25.22 -17.16 -3.19
CA PRO A 179 -26.18 -18.11 -2.59
C PRO A 179 -25.75 -18.67 -1.23
N SER A 180 -24.46 -18.85 -0.97
CA SER A 180 -23.92 -19.23 0.35
C SER A 180 -23.92 -18.13 1.41
N GLU A 181 -24.49 -16.96 1.11
CA GLU A 181 -24.43 -15.74 1.92
C GLU A 181 -23.04 -15.08 2.02
N ASN A 182 -22.04 -15.64 1.33
CA ASN A 182 -20.73 -15.02 1.19
C ASN A 182 -20.85 -13.66 0.50
N LYS A 183 -20.12 -12.65 1.01
CA LYS A 183 -20.22 -11.27 0.54
C LYS A 183 -18.90 -10.82 -0.07
N ILE A 184 -18.95 -10.32 -1.29
CA ILE A 184 -17.79 -9.70 -1.95
C ILE A 184 -18.09 -8.25 -2.31
N LYS A 185 -17.01 -7.45 -2.36
CA LYS A 185 -17.07 -6.08 -2.85
C LYS A 185 -16.65 -6.07 -4.32
N CYS A 186 -17.48 -5.47 -5.15
CA CYS A 186 -17.31 -5.39 -6.58
C CYS A 186 -17.62 -3.97 -7.08
N GLN A 187 -17.29 -3.69 -8.34
CA GLN A 187 -17.51 -2.38 -8.97
C GLN A 187 -18.12 -2.49 -10.36
N GLY A 188 -18.49 -1.33 -10.92
CA GLY A 188 -19.01 -1.25 -12.29
C GLY A 188 -20.19 -2.19 -12.53
N TYR A 189 -20.05 -3.06 -13.51
CA TYR A 189 -21.07 -4.02 -13.95
C TYR A 189 -20.78 -5.46 -13.49
N GLU A 190 -19.75 -5.67 -12.66
CA GLU A 190 -19.38 -6.98 -12.11
C GLU A 190 -20.56 -7.72 -11.42
N PRO A 191 -21.48 -7.06 -10.65
CA PRO A 191 -22.63 -7.75 -10.09
C PRO A 191 -23.47 -8.50 -11.12
N PHE A 192 -23.73 -7.91 -12.29
CA PHE A 192 -24.55 -8.53 -13.33
C PHE A 192 -23.85 -9.76 -13.93
N ALA A 193 -22.53 -9.69 -14.11
CA ALA A 193 -21.74 -10.84 -14.56
C ALA A 193 -21.77 -11.98 -13.53
N LEU A 194 -21.66 -11.65 -12.24
CA LEU A 194 -21.73 -12.63 -11.17
C LEU A 194 -23.12 -13.29 -11.09
N GLU A 195 -24.22 -12.52 -11.20
CA GLU A 195 -25.58 -13.04 -11.26
C GLU A 195 -25.80 -14.02 -12.42
N GLU A 196 -25.17 -13.78 -13.57
CA GLU A 196 -25.23 -14.67 -14.71
C GLU A 196 -24.39 -15.94 -14.49
N LEU A 197 -23.20 -15.81 -13.91
CA LEU A 197 -22.27 -16.93 -13.68
C LEU A 197 -22.79 -17.95 -12.67
N ILE A 198 -23.36 -17.51 -11.53
CA ILE A 198 -23.84 -18.40 -10.47
C ILE A 198 -24.97 -19.33 -10.91
N LYS A 199 -25.60 -19.07 -12.06
CA LYS A 199 -26.64 -19.95 -12.62
C LYS A 199 -26.09 -21.29 -13.08
N ASN A 200 -24.84 -21.32 -13.55
CA ASN A 200 -24.23 -22.48 -14.20
C ASN A 200 -22.80 -22.79 -13.72
N THR A 201 -22.28 -22.02 -12.75
CA THR A 201 -20.92 -22.17 -12.22
C THR A 201 -20.99 -22.26 -10.69
N ASP A 202 -20.27 -23.20 -10.09
CA ASP A 202 -20.12 -23.29 -8.64
C ASP A 202 -19.46 -22.00 -8.13
N GLU A 203 -20.08 -21.36 -7.15
CA GLU A 203 -19.58 -20.13 -6.55
C GLU A 203 -18.17 -20.26 -5.96
N ASN A 204 -17.77 -21.46 -5.51
CA ASN A 204 -16.43 -21.72 -4.98
C ASN A 204 -15.35 -21.71 -6.08
N ASP A 205 -15.76 -21.86 -7.34
CA ASP A 205 -14.89 -21.81 -8.52
C ASP A 205 -14.85 -20.39 -9.12
N ILE A 206 -15.57 -19.42 -8.55
CA ILE A 206 -15.56 -18.02 -9.01
C ILE A 206 -14.56 -17.22 -8.17
N ILE A 207 -13.38 -16.95 -8.74
CA ILE A 207 -12.36 -16.11 -8.12
C ILE A 207 -12.52 -14.66 -8.58
N THR A 208 -12.58 -13.73 -7.63
CA THR A 208 -12.64 -12.28 -7.88
C THR A 208 -11.55 -11.53 -7.12
N GLY A 209 -11.30 -10.29 -7.52
CA GLY A 209 -10.31 -9.42 -6.89
C GLY A 209 -8.88 -9.69 -7.37
N CYS A 210 -7.89 -9.15 -6.66
CA CYS A 210 -6.50 -9.21 -7.12
C CYS A 210 -5.73 -10.45 -6.64
N LYS A 211 -6.26 -11.18 -5.66
CA LYS A 211 -5.65 -12.41 -5.13
C LYS A 211 -6.18 -13.61 -5.88
N ASN A 212 -5.29 -14.59 -6.08
CA ASN A 212 -5.61 -15.91 -6.65
C ASN A 212 -6.13 -15.87 -8.10
N VAL A 213 -6.03 -14.71 -8.77
CA VAL A 213 -6.20 -14.60 -10.22
C VAL A 213 -4.87 -14.85 -10.94
N PRO A 214 -4.88 -15.23 -12.24
CA PRO A 214 -3.68 -15.48 -13.01
C PRO A 214 -2.67 -14.33 -13.03
N ILE A 215 -1.40 -14.68 -13.21
CA ILE A 215 -0.30 -13.72 -13.42
C ILE A 215 -0.20 -13.36 -14.90
N ILE A 216 -0.93 -12.33 -15.30
CA ILE A 216 -0.94 -11.85 -16.69
C ILE A 216 -0.17 -10.53 -16.77
N TRP A 217 0.92 -10.53 -17.54
CA TRP A 217 1.68 -9.34 -17.88
C TRP A 217 1.43 -8.97 -19.34
N TYR A 218 1.22 -7.70 -19.62
CA TYR A 218 1.06 -7.19 -20.97
C TYR A 218 1.86 -5.91 -21.15
N ASN A 219 2.18 -5.56 -22.40
CA ASN A 219 2.74 -4.27 -22.74
C ASN A 219 1.64 -3.39 -23.36
N ASP A 220 1.61 -2.11 -22.98
CA ASP A 220 0.77 -1.15 -23.69
C ASP A 220 1.37 -0.77 -25.06
N ASP A 221 0.65 0.04 -25.82
CA ASP A 221 1.07 0.63 -27.10
C ASP A 221 2.39 1.41 -27.00
N THR A 222 2.72 1.95 -25.82
CA THR A 222 3.99 2.62 -25.52
C THR A 222 5.10 1.68 -25.04
N CYS A 223 4.91 0.36 -25.17
CA CYS A 223 5.83 -0.69 -24.72
C CYS A 223 6.11 -0.68 -23.20
N LYS A 224 5.23 -0.09 -22.39
CA LYS A 224 5.35 -0.17 -20.93
C LYS A 224 4.71 -1.44 -20.43
N LYS A 225 5.42 -2.13 -19.54
CA LYS A 225 4.96 -3.37 -18.92
C LYS A 225 3.96 -3.10 -17.80
N HIS A 226 2.81 -3.75 -17.86
CA HIS A 226 1.71 -3.64 -16.92
C HIS A 226 1.30 -5.00 -16.37
N ARG A 227 0.78 -4.99 -15.14
CA ARG A 227 0.15 -6.16 -14.53
C ARG A 227 -1.36 -6.08 -14.80
N HIS A 228 -1.92 -7.12 -15.40
CA HIS A 228 -3.37 -7.27 -15.51
C HIS A 228 -3.89 -8.09 -14.32
N TYR A 229 -5.00 -7.62 -13.74
CA TYR A 229 -5.79 -8.36 -12.77
C TYR A 229 -7.17 -8.49 -13.41
N VAL A 230 -7.49 -9.70 -13.87
CA VAL A 230 -8.80 -9.99 -14.47
C VAL A 230 -9.90 -9.78 -13.43
N ASP A 231 -11.06 -9.31 -13.88
CA ASP A 231 -12.21 -9.04 -13.01
C ASP A 231 -12.72 -10.35 -12.35
N ILE A 232 -12.86 -11.41 -13.15
CA ILE A 232 -13.31 -12.74 -12.70
C ILE A 232 -12.44 -13.84 -13.34
N PHE A 233 -12.04 -14.83 -12.54
CA PHE A 233 -11.35 -16.04 -13.00
C PHE A 233 -12.08 -17.30 -12.55
N ILE A 234 -12.23 -18.25 -13.46
CA ILE A 234 -12.89 -19.54 -13.24
C ILE A 234 -11.86 -20.66 -13.49
N PRO A 235 -11.19 -21.16 -12.44
CA PRO A 235 -10.11 -22.14 -12.55
C PRO A 235 -10.51 -23.42 -13.27
N SER A 236 -11.67 -24.02 -12.97
CA SER A 236 -12.08 -25.29 -13.58
C SER A 236 -12.23 -25.20 -15.11
N GLN A 237 -12.50 -24.01 -15.63
CA GLN A 237 -12.69 -23.73 -17.05
C GLN A 237 -11.44 -23.14 -17.71
N ASN A 238 -10.38 -22.89 -16.94
CA ASN A 238 -9.20 -22.11 -17.33
C ASN A 238 -9.59 -20.78 -17.99
N LYS A 239 -10.60 -20.10 -17.42
CA LYS A 239 -11.29 -18.99 -18.08
C LYS A 239 -11.20 -17.68 -17.30
N CYS A 240 -10.77 -16.64 -18.00
CA CYS A 240 -10.75 -15.24 -17.56
C CYS A 240 -11.95 -14.50 -18.14
N ILE A 241 -12.62 -13.68 -17.33
CA ILE A 241 -13.73 -12.83 -17.77
C ILE A 241 -13.43 -11.39 -17.35
N GLU A 242 -13.38 -10.49 -18.33
CA GLU A 242 -13.29 -9.04 -18.12
C GLU A 242 -14.67 -8.42 -18.30
N VAL A 243 -15.13 -7.64 -17.32
CA VAL A 243 -16.44 -7.00 -17.35
C VAL A 243 -16.30 -5.54 -17.75
N LYS A 244 -16.98 -5.12 -18.81
CA LYS A 244 -16.91 -3.76 -19.36
C LYS A 244 -18.29 -3.21 -19.68
N SER A 245 -18.35 -1.89 -19.80
CA SER A 245 -19.56 -1.19 -20.25
C SER A 245 -19.47 -0.88 -21.73
N THR A 246 -20.62 -0.69 -22.39
CA THR A 246 -20.68 -0.20 -23.78
C THR A 246 -19.85 1.06 -23.98
N TRP A 247 -19.91 2.00 -23.03
CA TRP A 247 -19.12 3.25 -23.05
C TRP A 247 -17.61 2.99 -23.04
N THR A 248 -17.14 2.02 -22.25
CA THR A 248 -15.71 1.69 -22.16
C THR A 248 -15.16 1.13 -23.48
N ILE A 249 -15.94 0.27 -24.13
CA ILE A 249 -15.60 -0.31 -25.43
C ILE A 249 -15.61 0.76 -26.54
N GLN A 250 -16.65 1.60 -26.59
CA GLN A 250 -16.78 2.66 -27.60
C GLN A 250 -15.65 3.68 -27.56
N ASN A 251 -15.20 4.05 -26.36
CA ASN A 251 -14.09 5.00 -26.21
C ASN A 251 -12.71 4.39 -26.50
N LYS A 252 -12.64 3.10 -26.85
CA LYS A 252 -11.38 2.35 -27.07
C LYS A 252 -10.35 2.57 -25.96
N SER A 253 -10.83 2.78 -24.74
CA SER A 253 -9.98 3.16 -23.61
C SER A 253 -9.59 1.91 -22.81
N GLY A 254 -8.30 1.73 -22.51
CA GLY A 254 -7.87 0.84 -21.42
C GLY A 254 -7.17 -0.47 -21.80
N ASN A 255 -6.52 -0.54 -22.97
CA ASN A 255 -5.66 -1.64 -23.40
C ASN A 255 -6.34 -3.03 -23.28
N ILE A 256 -7.63 -3.09 -23.63
CA ILE A 256 -8.50 -4.24 -23.34
C ILE A 256 -8.06 -5.46 -24.16
N PHE A 257 -7.77 -5.25 -25.44
CA PHE A 257 -7.38 -6.33 -26.36
C PHE A 257 -5.95 -6.81 -26.09
N GLU A 258 -5.05 -5.91 -25.67
CA GLU A 258 -3.68 -6.26 -25.27
C GLU A 258 -3.68 -7.17 -24.05
N LYS A 259 -4.57 -6.91 -23.08
CA LYS A 259 -4.78 -7.79 -21.91
C LYS A 259 -5.33 -9.15 -22.32
N GLN A 260 -6.36 -9.16 -23.19
CA GLN A 260 -6.97 -10.37 -23.71
C GLN A 260 -5.94 -11.24 -24.45
N ASN A 261 -5.18 -10.64 -25.37
CA ASN A 261 -4.14 -11.33 -26.14
C ASN A 261 -3.07 -11.90 -25.21
N ALA A 262 -2.56 -11.11 -24.27
CA ALA A 262 -1.56 -11.57 -23.31
C ALA A 262 -2.05 -12.76 -22.45
N ALA A 263 -3.34 -12.80 -22.10
CA ALA A 263 -3.91 -13.93 -21.38
C ALA A 263 -4.09 -15.17 -22.28
N LYS A 264 -4.52 -14.98 -23.53
CA LYS A 264 -4.63 -16.05 -24.53
C LYS A 264 -3.28 -16.69 -24.85
N ASP A 265 -2.23 -15.88 -24.96
CA ASP A 265 -0.85 -16.34 -25.18
C ASP A 265 -0.33 -17.21 -24.01
N LEU A 266 -0.86 -17.00 -22.80
CA LEU A 266 -0.60 -17.83 -21.62
C LEU A 266 -1.49 -19.09 -21.57
N GLY A 267 -2.38 -19.28 -22.53
CA GLY A 267 -3.27 -20.44 -22.66
C GLY A 267 -4.63 -20.31 -21.97
N TYR A 268 -4.99 -19.12 -21.47
CA TYR A 268 -6.31 -18.89 -20.86
C TYR A 268 -7.39 -18.67 -21.91
N LYS A 269 -8.59 -19.22 -21.69
CA LYS A 269 -9.80 -18.73 -22.37
C LYS A 269 -10.11 -17.33 -21.84
N TYR A 270 -10.44 -16.37 -22.70
CA TYR A 270 -10.61 -14.99 -22.26
C TYR A 270 -11.80 -14.31 -22.93
N GLU A 271 -12.85 -14.07 -22.15
CA GLU A 271 -14.08 -13.42 -22.61
C GLU A 271 -14.15 -11.98 -22.07
N ILE A 272 -14.62 -11.04 -22.88
CA ILE A 272 -14.98 -9.69 -22.46
C ILE A 272 -16.50 -9.57 -22.51
N TRP A 273 -17.12 -9.39 -21.35
CA TRP A 273 -18.57 -9.28 -21.22
C TRP A 273 -18.95 -7.80 -21.17
N VAL A 274 -19.79 -7.37 -22.12
CA VAL A 274 -20.16 -5.97 -22.27
C VAL A 274 -21.59 -5.75 -21.84
N TYR A 275 -21.78 -4.83 -20.88
CA TYR A 275 -23.08 -4.49 -20.32
C TYR A 275 -23.51 -3.07 -20.74
N ASP A 276 -24.81 -2.90 -21.02
CA ASP A 276 -25.43 -1.59 -21.19
C ASP A 276 -25.68 -0.88 -19.85
N ASN A 277 -26.14 0.37 -19.90
CA ASN A 277 -26.44 1.15 -18.68
C ASN A 277 -27.64 0.63 -17.87
N LYS A 278 -28.41 -0.33 -18.41
CA LYS A 278 -29.52 -1.00 -17.73
C LYS A 278 -29.09 -2.33 -17.09
N GLY A 279 -27.85 -2.76 -17.31
CA GLY A 279 -27.33 -4.03 -16.78
C GLY A 279 -27.61 -5.23 -17.68
N ASN A 280 -28.07 -5.03 -18.91
CA ASN A 280 -28.20 -6.13 -19.87
C ASN A 280 -26.84 -6.41 -20.52
N LYS A 281 -26.48 -7.69 -20.64
CA LYS A 281 -25.35 -8.11 -21.45
C LYS A 281 -25.71 -7.93 -22.92
N VAL A 282 -24.99 -7.06 -23.61
CA VAL A 282 -25.26 -6.67 -25.01
C VAL A 282 -24.21 -7.16 -25.98
N ASP A 283 -23.04 -7.55 -25.50
CA ASP A 283 -21.97 -8.10 -26.34
C ASP A 283 -21.08 -9.05 -25.53
N LEU A 284 -20.44 -9.98 -26.25
CA LEU A 284 -19.48 -10.92 -25.73
C LEU A 284 -18.36 -11.07 -26.77
N ILE A 285 -17.15 -10.69 -26.37
CA ILE A 285 -15.97 -10.73 -27.24
C ILE A 285 -15.04 -11.83 -26.73
N GLU A 286 -14.77 -12.83 -27.56
CA GLU A 286 -13.94 -14.01 -27.22
C GLU A 286 -12.49 -13.90 -27.64
#